data_AF-A0A9C9UBD7-F1
#
_entry.id   AF-A0A9C9UBD7-F1
#
_cell.length_a   1.000
_cell.length_b   1.000
_cell.length_c   1.000
_cell.angle_alpha   90.00
_cell.angle_beta   90.00
_cell.angle_gamma   90.00
#
_symmetry.space_group_name_H-M   'P 1'
#
loop_
_entity.id
_entity.type
_entity.pdbx_description
1 polymer ?
#
loop_
_entity_poly.entity_id
_entity_poly.type
_entity_poly.pdbx_seq_one_letter_code
_entity_poly.pdbx_strand_id
1 'polypeptide(L)'
;MIPELGHFALILAFVIILMQASLPLAGAARNNVQWMRMARPLAYTQTLFLLLAMASLTYSFVVSDFSVRYVTMNSNLALPTVYRVSAVWGGHEGSLLFWAFIMGLWSTAVALFSRKLPLDTVARVLGIMGIISIGFLLFMLVTSNPFERLIPAALDGRDLNPLLQDP
;
A
#
# COMPACT_ATOMS: atom_id res chain seq x y z
N MET A 1 -4.51 18.07 0.61
CA MET A 1 -4.54 17.54 1.99
C MET A 1 -4.74 16.03 2.01
N ILE A 2 -5.70 15.47 1.26
CA ILE A 2 -5.85 14.00 1.18
C ILE A 2 -4.61 13.35 0.55
N PRO A 3 -4.00 13.97 -0.48
CA PRO A 3 -2.63 13.80 -0.93
C PRO A 3 -1.64 13.27 0.10
N GLU A 4 -1.44 14.18 1.04
CA GLU A 4 -0.45 14.20 2.09
C GLU A 4 -0.80 13.19 3.18
N LEU A 5 -2.09 13.00 3.48
CA LEU A 5 -2.55 11.94 4.39
C LEU A 5 -2.26 10.54 3.81
N GLY A 6 -2.48 10.35 2.51
CA GLY A 6 -2.16 9.10 1.82
C GLY A 6 -0.66 8.80 1.85
N HIS A 7 0.17 9.82 1.56
CA HIS A 7 1.63 9.70 1.64
C HIS A 7 2.10 9.41 3.07
N PHE A 8 1.55 10.11 4.06
CA PHE A 8 1.86 9.88 5.47
C PHE A 8 1.47 8.47 5.93
N ALA A 9 0.29 7.98 5.51
CA ALA A 9 -0.12 6.60 5.77
C ALA A 9 0.88 5.59 5.17
N LEU A 10 1.42 5.87 3.98
CA LEU A 10 2.43 5.01 3.35
C LEU A 10 3.76 4.99 4.12
N ILE A 11 4.18 6.13 4.69
CA ILE A 11 5.33 6.21 5.61
C ILE A 11 5.06 5.41 6.88
N LEU A 12 3.87 5.53 7.48
CA LEU A 12 3.51 4.76 8.67
C LEU A 12 3.47 3.26 8.37
N ALA A 13 2.91 2.84 7.24
CA ALA A 13 2.95 1.45 6.79
C ALA A 13 4.39 0.94 6.68
N PHE A 14 5.32 1.78 6.20
CA PHE A 14 6.74 1.44 6.14
C PHE A 14 7.37 1.26 7.53
N VAL A 15 7.09 2.15 8.48
CA VAL A 15 7.60 2.01 9.85
C VAL A 15 7.04 0.75 10.53
N ILE A 16 5.75 0.44 10.35
CA ILE A 16 5.13 -0.77 10.87
C ILE A 16 5.75 -2.03 10.25
N ILE A 17 6.02 -2.03 8.95
CA ILE A 17 6.55 -3.23 8.29
C ILE A 17 7.97 -3.56 8.73
N LEU A 18 8.79 -2.55 9.06
CA LEU A 18 10.12 -2.78 9.64
C LEU A 18 10.01 -3.50 10.99
N MET A 19 9.04 -3.11 11.81
CA MET A 19 8.76 -3.81 13.08
C MET A 19 8.21 -5.22 12.83
N GLN A 20 7.30 -5.40 11.88
CA GLN A 20 6.73 -6.71 11.54
C GLN A 20 7.78 -7.67 10.99
N ALA A 21 8.73 -7.17 10.20
CA ALA A 21 9.81 -7.98 9.67
C ALA A 21 10.81 -8.38 10.77
N SER A 22 11.15 -7.46 11.68
CA SER A 22 12.24 -7.67 12.65
C SER A 22 11.80 -8.36 13.94
N LEU A 23 10.76 -7.85 14.62
CA LEU A 23 10.39 -8.31 15.97
C LEU A 23 9.94 -9.78 16.02
N PRO A 24 9.04 -10.26 15.15
CA PRO A 24 8.61 -11.65 15.15
C PRO A 24 9.74 -12.64 14.85
N LEU A 25 10.63 -12.31 13.91
CA LEU A 25 11.77 -13.15 13.55
C LEU A 25 12.79 -13.22 14.69
N ALA A 26 13.14 -12.06 15.27
CA ALA A 26 14.03 -12.02 16.42
C ALA A 26 13.41 -12.72 17.63
N GLY A 27 12.11 -12.59 17.82
CA GLY A 27 11.35 -13.30 18.85
C GLY A 27 11.43 -14.82 18.70
N ALA A 28 11.21 -15.32 17.49
CA ALA A 28 11.28 -16.75 17.18
C ALA A 28 12.72 -17.30 17.30
N ALA A 29 13.74 -16.50 17.02
CA ALA A 29 15.14 -16.90 17.18
C ALA A 29 15.59 -16.93 18.66
N ARG A 30 15.00 -16.08 19.51
CA ARG A 30 15.37 -15.94 20.93
C ARG A 30 14.39 -16.61 21.90
N ASN A 31 13.41 -17.36 21.39
CA ASN A 31 12.29 -17.90 22.17
C ASN A 31 11.54 -16.83 23.01
N ASN A 32 11.51 -15.57 22.53
CA ASN A 32 10.80 -14.48 23.19
C ASN A 32 9.34 -14.42 22.72
N VAL A 33 8.44 -14.94 23.55
CA VAL A 33 7.00 -15.01 23.28
C VAL A 33 6.37 -13.63 23.05
N GLN A 34 6.81 -12.59 23.76
CA GLN A 34 6.22 -11.26 23.61
C GLN A 34 6.49 -10.68 22.23
N TRP A 35 7.73 -10.85 21.73
CA TRP A 35 8.10 -10.37 20.39
C TRP A 35 7.42 -11.17 19.28
N MET A 36 7.24 -12.48 19.46
CA MET A 36 6.47 -13.30 18.52
C MET A 36 5.00 -12.88 18.45
N ARG A 37 4.38 -12.53 19.59
CA ARG A 37 2.98 -12.09 19.65
C ARG A 37 2.72 -10.78 18.90
N MET A 38 3.74 -9.96 18.67
CA MET A 38 3.64 -8.72 17.88
C MET A 38 3.35 -8.97 16.39
N ALA A 39 3.58 -10.19 15.88
CA ALA A 39 3.44 -10.48 14.45
C ALA A 39 2.04 -10.14 13.90
N ARG A 40 0.98 -10.56 14.61
CA ARG A 40 -0.42 -10.33 14.20
C ARG A 40 -0.86 -8.87 14.26
N PRO A 41 -0.72 -8.14 15.39
CA PRO A 41 -1.15 -6.74 15.45
C PRO A 41 -0.38 -5.86 14.46
N LEU A 42 0.90 -6.15 14.20
CA LEU A 42 1.67 -5.40 13.19
C LEU A 42 1.15 -5.65 11.78
N ALA A 43 0.81 -6.89 11.41
CA ALA A 43 0.18 -7.21 10.13
C ALA A 43 -1.15 -6.47 9.91
N TYR A 44 -2.00 -6.42 10.93
CA TYR A 44 -3.27 -5.67 10.86
C TYR A 44 -3.03 -4.17 10.72
N THR A 45 -2.11 -3.63 11.51
CA THR A 45 -1.79 -2.19 11.49
C THR A 45 -1.18 -1.77 10.16
N GLN A 46 -0.28 -2.57 9.58
CA GLN A 46 0.29 -2.31 8.25
C GLN A 46 -0.80 -2.29 7.19
N THR A 47 -1.68 -3.28 7.21
CA THR A 47 -2.79 -3.40 6.25
C THR A 47 -3.74 -2.21 6.35
N LEU A 48 -4.03 -1.74 7.56
CA LEU A 48 -4.84 -0.54 7.79
C LEU A 48 -4.21 0.69 7.13
N PHE A 49 -2.91 0.93 7.30
CA PHE A 49 -2.25 2.07 6.69
C PHE A 49 -2.16 1.96 5.16
N LEU A 50 -1.95 0.75 4.62
CA LEU A 50 -2.02 0.52 3.18
C LEU A 50 -3.43 0.78 2.62
N LEU A 51 -4.47 0.38 3.36
CA LEU A 51 -5.86 0.68 3.00
C LEU A 51 -6.11 2.20 2.98
N LEU A 52 -5.64 2.93 3.98
CA LEU A 52 -5.78 4.39 4.04
C LEU A 52 -5.05 5.08 2.88
N ALA A 53 -3.85 4.62 2.52
CA ALA A 53 -3.15 5.09 1.34
C ALA A 53 -3.95 4.80 0.06
N MET A 54 -4.40 3.55 -0.14
CA MET A 54 -5.19 3.15 -1.30
C MET A 54 -6.50 3.96 -1.43
N ALA A 55 -7.20 4.18 -0.32
CA ALA A 55 -8.42 4.99 -0.29
C ALA A 55 -8.14 6.46 -0.61
N SER A 56 -7.04 7.02 -0.10
CA SER A 56 -6.63 8.41 -0.38
C SER A 56 -6.27 8.60 -1.86
N LEU A 57 -5.57 7.64 -2.46
CA LEU A 57 -5.25 7.69 -3.89
C LEU A 57 -6.51 7.55 -4.74
N THR A 58 -7.38 6.60 -4.41
CA THR A 58 -8.66 6.40 -5.09
C THR A 58 -9.52 7.66 -5.05
N TYR A 59 -9.61 8.30 -3.88
CA TYR A 59 -10.32 9.57 -3.75
C TYR A 59 -9.74 10.63 -4.69
N SER A 60 -8.41 10.74 -4.76
CA SER A 60 -7.72 11.72 -5.61
C SER A 60 -8.04 11.52 -7.10
N PHE A 61 -8.16 10.27 -7.57
CA PHE A 61 -8.64 9.96 -8.93
C PHE A 61 -10.11 10.33 -9.14
N VAL A 62 -10.99 9.97 -8.20
CA VAL A 62 -12.43 10.20 -8.31
C VAL A 62 -12.77 11.69 -8.40
N VAL A 63 -12.07 12.53 -7.65
CA VAL A 63 -12.26 14.00 -7.68
C VAL A 63 -11.38 14.70 -8.71
N SER A 64 -10.61 13.94 -9.52
CA SER A 64 -9.68 14.48 -10.51
C SER A 64 -8.70 15.51 -9.93
N ASP A 65 -8.06 15.17 -8.81
CA ASP A 65 -7.04 16.03 -8.19
C ASP A 65 -5.72 16.02 -9.00
N PHE A 66 -5.65 16.89 -10.01
CA PHE A 66 -4.49 17.06 -10.89
C PHE A 66 -3.28 17.75 -10.25
N SER A 67 -3.34 18.00 -8.95
CA SER A 67 -2.14 18.36 -8.17
C SER A 67 -1.32 17.13 -7.76
N VAL A 68 -1.83 15.92 -7.99
CA VAL A 68 -1.07 14.66 -7.87
C VAL A 68 -0.56 14.24 -9.25
N ARG A 69 0.77 14.13 -9.43
CA ARG A 69 1.39 13.80 -10.73
C ARG A 69 0.80 12.53 -11.33
N TYR A 70 0.59 11.51 -10.50
CA TYR A 70 0.06 10.23 -10.95
C TYR A 70 -1.39 10.33 -11.48
N VAL A 71 -2.25 11.13 -10.84
CA VAL A 71 -3.62 11.38 -11.33
C VAL A 71 -3.58 12.11 -12.66
N THR A 72 -2.77 13.16 -12.78
CA THR A 72 -2.58 13.92 -14.02
C THR A 72 -2.07 13.07 -15.17
N MET A 73 -1.26 12.05 -14.89
CA MET A 73 -0.70 11.20 -15.94
C MET A 73 -1.67 10.10 -16.41
N ASN A 74 -2.72 9.78 -15.66
CA ASN A 74 -3.54 8.58 -15.89
C ASN A 74 -5.06 8.84 -15.84
N SER A 75 -5.51 10.09 -15.85
CA SER A 75 -6.93 10.47 -15.83
C SER A 75 -7.11 11.86 -16.42
N ASN A 76 -8.28 12.12 -17.02
CA ASN A 76 -8.72 13.44 -17.46
C ASN A 76 -10.17 13.72 -16.98
N LEU A 77 -10.66 14.94 -17.23
CA LEU A 77 -12.01 15.36 -16.82
C LEU A 77 -13.15 14.67 -17.59
N ALA A 78 -12.90 14.27 -18.85
CA ALA A 78 -13.89 13.60 -19.69
C ALA A 78 -14.06 12.12 -19.35
N LEU A 79 -13.12 11.53 -18.60
CA LEU A 79 -13.10 10.12 -18.27
C LEU A 79 -14.22 9.76 -17.27
N PRO A 80 -15.13 8.83 -17.60
CA PRO A 80 -16.19 8.41 -16.69
C PRO A 80 -15.63 7.88 -15.35
N THR A 81 -16.37 8.07 -14.26
CA THR A 81 -15.90 7.74 -12.90
C THR A 81 -15.48 6.27 -12.74
N VAL A 82 -16.14 5.34 -13.42
CA VAL A 82 -15.77 3.91 -13.39
C VAL A 82 -14.34 3.70 -13.88
N TYR A 83 -13.96 4.35 -14.98
CA TYR A 83 -12.61 4.29 -15.52
C TYR A 83 -11.59 5.06 -14.67
N ARG A 84 -12.01 6.13 -13.98
CA ARG A 84 -11.15 6.81 -13.00
C ARG A 84 -10.82 5.92 -11.80
N VAL A 85 -11.73 5.06 -11.37
CA VAL A 85 -11.45 4.08 -10.31
C VAL A 85 -10.48 3.00 -10.82
N SER A 86 -10.68 2.46 -12.03
CA SER A 86 -9.73 1.49 -12.59
C SER A 86 -8.34 2.09 -12.87
N ALA A 87 -8.27 3.39 -13.15
CA ALA A 87 -7.01 4.10 -13.36
C ALA A 87 -6.09 4.09 -12.13
N VAL A 88 -6.65 3.94 -10.92
CA VAL A 88 -5.89 3.94 -9.66
C VAL A 88 -4.76 2.92 -9.64
N TRP A 89 -4.93 1.79 -10.32
CA TRP A 89 -3.91 0.74 -10.43
C TRP A 89 -3.49 0.45 -11.88
N GLY A 90 -3.89 1.32 -12.82
CA GLY A 90 -3.60 1.14 -14.26
C GLY A 90 -2.17 1.52 -14.66
N GLY A 91 -1.50 2.33 -13.84
CA GLY A 91 -0.11 2.76 -14.04
C GLY A 91 0.88 2.11 -13.07
N HIS A 92 2.16 2.40 -13.26
CA HIS A 92 3.25 1.79 -12.49
C HIS A 92 3.15 2.07 -10.98
N GLU A 93 3.02 3.34 -10.57
CA GLU A 93 2.98 3.73 -9.16
C GLU A 93 1.75 3.16 -8.42
N GLY A 94 0.59 3.20 -9.07
CA GLY A 94 -0.65 2.67 -8.52
C GLY A 94 -0.69 1.14 -8.43
N SER A 95 -0.17 0.44 -9.43
CA SER A 95 -0.08 -1.03 -9.40
C SER A 95 0.83 -1.53 -8.27
N LEU A 96 1.93 -0.82 -7.97
CA LEU A 96 2.79 -1.14 -6.83
C LEU A 96 2.07 -0.96 -5.48
N LEU A 97 1.28 0.11 -5.33
CA LEU A 97 0.47 0.32 -4.14
C LEU A 97 -0.59 -0.76 -3.99
N PHE A 98 -1.25 -1.14 -5.09
CA PHE A 98 -2.21 -2.22 -5.11
C PHE A 98 -1.58 -3.56 -4.68
N TRP A 99 -0.43 -3.92 -5.24
CA TRP A 99 0.29 -5.15 -4.85
C TRP A 99 0.73 -5.12 -3.38
N ALA A 100 1.22 -3.99 -2.89
CA ALA A 100 1.53 -3.84 -1.47
C ALA A 100 0.28 -4.02 -0.59
N PHE A 101 -0.85 -3.47 -0.99
CA PHE A 101 -2.13 -3.65 -0.30
C PHE A 101 -2.59 -5.11 -0.31
N ILE A 102 -2.50 -5.81 -1.44
CA ILE A 102 -2.79 -7.25 -1.54
C ILE A 102 -1.86 -8.07 -0.63
N MET A 103 -0.57 -7.72 -0.55
CA MET A 103 0.37 -8.35 0.39
C MET A 103 -0.02 -8.13 1.86
N GLY A 104 -0.53 -6.94 2.20
CA GLY A 104 -1.11 -6.63 3.50
C GLY A 104 -2.35 -7.50 3.79
N LEU A 105 -3.29 -7.59 2.85
CA LEU A 105 -4.48 -8.45 2.98
C LEU A 105 -4.11 -9.91 3.20
N TRP A 106 -3.13 -10.44 2.47
CA TRP A 106 -2.62 -11.79 2.69
C TRP A 106 -1.97 -11.95 4.06
N SER A 107 -1.18 -10.98 4.52
CA SER A 107 -0.59 -10.99 5.87
C SER A 107 -1.67 -11.01 6.94
N THR A 108 -2.73 -10.23 6.76
CA THR A 108 -3.92 -10.20 7.63
C THR A 108 -4.67 -11.54 7.60
N ALA A 109 -4.87 -12.14 6.43
CA ALA A 109 -5.50 -13.45 6.28
C ALA A 109 -4.70 -14.53 7.02
N VAL A 110 -3.38 -14.57 6.83
CA VAL A 110 -2.49 -15.48 7.57
C VAL A 110 -2.63 -15.23 9.08
N ALA A 111 -2.59 -13.98 9.54
CA ALA A 111 -2.73 -13.64 10.95
C ALA A 111 -4.07 -14.10 11.56
N LEU A 112 -5.17 -14.02 10.79
CA LEU A 112 -6.51 -14.41 11.22
C LEU A 112 -6.73 -15.92 11.24
N PHE A 113 -6.31 -16.62 10.19
CA PHE A 113 -6.65 -18.03 9.98
C PHE A 113 -5.60 -19.01 10.53
N SER A 114 -4.40 -18.55 10.90
CA SER A 114 -3.32 -19.39 11.47
C SER A 114 -3.39 -19.63 12.98
N ARG A 115 -4.55 -19.40 13.64
CA ARG A 115 -4.66 -19.45 15.11
C ARG A 115 -4.27 -20.78 15.75
N LYS A 116 -4.40 -21.89 15.01
CA LYS A 116 -4.09 -23.25 15.46
C LYS A 116 -2.61 -23.63 15.27
N LEU A 117 -1.83 -22.82 14.54
CA LEU A 117 -0.42 -23.11 14.29
C LEU A 117 0.45 -22.68 15.49
N PRO A 118 1.60 -23.35 15.68
CA PRO A 118 2.61 -22.91 16.64
C PRO A 118 3.00 -21.44 16.43
N LEU A 119 3.14 -20.71 17.54
CA LEU A 119 3.38 -19.27 17.52
C LEU A 119 4.68 -18.88 16.79
N ASP A 120 5.72 -19.69 16.94
CA ASP A 120 7.00 -19.52 16.26
C ASP A 120 6.86 -19.63 14.73
N THR A 121 6.04 -20.55 14.25
CA THR A 121 5.75 -20.72 12.82
C THR A 121 5.01 -19.48 12.29
N VAL A 122 3.97 -19.03 12.99
CA VAL A 122 3.21 -17.83 12.58
C VAL A 122 4.09 -16.58 12.60
N ALA A 123 4.93 -16.43 13.63
CA ALA A 123 5.87 -15.31 13.74
C ALA A 123 6.86 -15.29 12.57
N ARG A 124 7.40 -16.44 12.17
CA ARG A 124 8.32 -16.55 11.02
C ARG A 124 7.64 -16.21 9.70
N VAL A 125 6.45 -16.77 9.45
CA VAL A 125 5.71 -16.50 8.20
C VAL A 125 5.38 -15.02 8.06
N LEU A 126 4.77 -14.40 9.08
CA LEU A 126 4.41 -12.98 9.04
C LEU A 126 5.64 -12.06 8.99
N GLY A 127 6.76 -12.47 9.60
CA GLY A 127 8.03 -11.77 9.50
C GLY A 127 8.62 -11.79 8.09
N ILE A 128 8.61 -12.94 7.42
CA ILE A 128 9.08 -13.08 6.03
C ILE A 128 8.18 -12.29 5.07
N MET A 129 6.86 -12.35 5.24
CA MET A 129 5.93 -11.50 4.47
C MET A 129 6.21 -10.01 4.69
N GLY A 130 6.65 -9.65 5.90
CA GLY A 130 7.13 -8.31 6.22
C GLY A 130 8.39 -7.94 5.45
N ILE A 131 9.39 -8.81 5.40
CA ILE A 131 10.62 -8.59 4.61
C ILE A 131 10.30 -8.33 3.13
N ILE A 132 9.42 -9.13 2.54
CA ILE A 132 9.00 -8.95 1.13
C ILE A 132 8.33 -7.58 0.95
N SER A 133 7.46 -7.20 1.89
CA SER A 133 6.71 -5.93 1.84
C SER A 133 7.60 -4.70 2.03
N ILE A 134 8.76 -4.81 2.70
CA ILE A 134 9.76 -3.73 2.78
C ILE A 134 10.19 -3.28 1.38
N GLY A 135 10.43 -4.24 0.47
CA GLY A 135 10.87 -3.93 -0.89
C GLY A 135 9.87 -3.05 -1.63
N PHE A 136 8.58 -3.43 -1.62
CA PHE A 136 7.51 -2.64 -2.24
C PHE A 136 7.41 -1.24 -1.63
N LEU A 137 7.36 -1.13 -0.30
CA LEU A 137 7.16 0.15 0.37
C LEU A 137 8.37 1.08 0.24
N LEU A 138 9.59 0.55 0.32
CA LEU A 138 10.81 1.33 0.12
C LEU A 138 10.89 1.84 -1.33
N PHE A 139 10.61 0.98 -2.31
CA PHE A 139 10.63 1.37 -3.71
C PHE A 139 9.57 2.45 -4.04
N MET A 140 8.36 2.33 -3.48
CA MET A 140 7.35 3.37 -3.61
C MET A 140 7.77 4.69 -2.95
N LEU A 141 8.34 4.66 -1.74
CA LEU A 141 8.73 5.89 -1.05
C LEU A 141 9.88 6.63 -1.74
N VAL A 142 10.83 5.90 -2.34
CA VAL A 142 12.06 6.50 -2.88
C VAL A 142 11.98 6.74 -4.38
N THR A 143 11.29 5.89 -5.14
CA THR A 143 11.39 5.86 -6.61
C THR A 143 10.05 6.01 -7.32
N SER A 144 8.97 5.46 -6.78
CA SER A 144 7.67 5.39 -7.46
C SER A 144 6.52 5.80 -6.54
N ASN A 145 6.59 7.04 -6.04
CA ASN A 145 5.65 7.56 -5.07
C ASN A 145 4.32 7.96 -5.74
N PRO A 146 3.20 7.28 -5.46
CA PRO A 146 1.91 7.60 -6.09
C PRO A 146 1.32 8.94 -5.63
N PHE A 147 1.86 9.55 -4.58
CA PHE A 147 1.41 10.82 -4.01
C PHE A 147 2.31 12.01 -4.37
N GLU A 148 3.23 11.82 -5.32
CA GLU A 148 4.10 12.89 -5.81
C GLU A 148 3.27 14.10 -6.29
N ARG A 149 3.64 15.29 -5.80
CA ARG A 149 2.88 16.52 -6.06
C ARG A 149 3.36 17.20 -7.34
N LEU A 150 2.42 17.76 -8.08
CA LEU A 150 2.67 18.60 -9.25
C LEU A 150 2.31 20.04 -8.89
N ILE A 151 3.31 20.92 -8.89
CA ILE A 151 3.15 22.35 -8.54
C ILE A 151 3.74 23.19 -9.68
N PRO A 152 2.94 24.01 -10.39
CA PRO A 152 1.49 24.18 -10.24
C PRO A 152 0.70 22.96 -10.70
N ALA A 153 -0.51 22.78 -10.15
CA ALA A 153 -1.42 21.72 -10.58
C ALA A 153 -1.83 21.92 -12.05
N ALA A 154 -2.01 20.82 -12.79
CA ALA A 154 -2.50 20.90 -14.16
C ALA A 154 -4.00 21.25 -14.19
N LEU A 155 -4.45 21.88 -15.28
CA LEU A 155 -5.88 22.19 -15.47
C LEU A 155 -6.69 20.96 -15.91
N ASP A 156 -6.03 20.04 -16.60
CA ASP A 156 -6.56 18.73 -17.00
C ASP A 156 -5.39 17.73 -17.06
N GLY A 157 -5.72 16.44 -17.06
CA GLY A 157 -4.74 15.37 -17.16
C GLY A 157 -4.67 14.72 -18.53
N ARG A 158 -3.85 13.66 -18.61
CA ARG A 158 -3.69 12.82 -19.79
C ARG A 158 -4.71 11.70 -19.77
N ASP A 159 -4.86 11.02 -20.90
CA ASP A 159 -5.77 9.89 -20.98
C ASP A 159 -5.29 8.68 -20.18
N LEU A 160 -6.24 7.87 -19.72
CA LEU A 160 -5.95 6.55 -19.21
C LEU A 160 -5.42 5.68 -20.36
N ASN A 161 -4.56 4.70 -20.09
CA ASN A 161 -4.13 3.73 -21.11
C ASN A 161 -5.34 3.20 -21.90
N PRO A 162 -5.39 3.38 -23.24
CA PRO A 162 -6.55 3.00 -24.06
C PRO A 162 -6.95 1.52 -23.90
N LEU A 163 -5.98 0.65 -23.64
CA LEU A 163 -6.21 -0.78 -23.35
C LEU A 163 -7.07 -1.05 -22.11
N LEU A 164 -7.26 -0.06 -21.24
CA LEU A 164 -8.11 -0.12 -20.05
C LEU A 164 -9.46 0.56 -20.26
N GLN A 165 -9.69 1.14 -21.44
CA GLN A 165 -10.92 1.84 -21.80
C GLN A 165 -11.81 1.03 -22.74
N ASP A 166 -11.20 0.23 -23.63
CA ASP A 166 -11.90 -0.57 -24.63
C ASP A 166 -12.38 -1.92 -24.06
N PRO A 167 -13.71 -2.20 -24.03
CA PRO A 167 -14.30 -3.42 -23.48
C PRO A 167 -14.22 -4.65 -24.40
#